data_AF-A0A358MEL0-F1
#
_entry.id   AF-A0A358MEL0-F1
#
_cell.length_a   1.000
_cell.length_b   1.000
_cell.length_c   1.000
_cell.angle_alpha   90.00
_cell.angle_beta   90.00
_cell.angle_gamma   90.00
#
_symmetry.space_group_name_H-M   'P 1'
#
loop_
_entity.id
_entity.type
_entity.pdbx_description
1 polymer ?
#
loop_
_entity_poly.entity_id
_entity_poly.type
_entity_poly.pdbx_seq_one_letter_code
_entity_poly.pdbx_strand_id
1 'polypeptide(L)'
;QERLATHPQTAAYFLPNGVALAEGSVLIAPHYAKTLRILAEEGAAGFYTGEIAREIVAAVSAGANRGDLSLLDLAAYKVKERNPICIDYRGFEVCGMGPPSSGGIAVAQILGMLAPFDMTGLGATSAQSWRLIGDASRLAFADRGRYLADEDFVPVPTTGLVERSYVWQRAELLKGTRALDAVEPGNPKWDHAMDWGVEATFEQASTTHLSIVDGYGNALSMTSSIENAFGSRVMVAGFLLNNQLTDFSFSSQNDGVPVANRVEPGKRPRSSMAPTIVRQNGKPVLVLGSPGGSQIIGYVAQAIIGWVDWGMTVQEAVAQPHLSNRFGTFEIEAETSAVALAPELEGLGYQGKMGEMTSGLQAIALGEADAAIARGVGAAGQANPARPARLTGGADPRREGVAIGQ
;
A
#
# COMPACT_ATOMS: atom_id res chain seq x y z
N GLN A 1 -24.32 2.80 -6.62
CA GLN A 1 -25.34 2.07 -7.42
C GLN A 1 -25.42 2.61 -8.84
N GLU A 2 -25.60 3.91 -9.05
CA GLU A 2 -25.66 4.53 -10.40
C GLU A 2 -24.49 4.14 -11.32
N ARG A 3 -23.24 4.15 -10.81
CA ARG A 3 -22.05 3.73 -11.57
C ARG A 3 -22.02 2.25 -11.95
N LEU A 4 -22.70 1.37 -11.21
CA LEU A 4 -22.79 -0.06 -11.54
C LEU A 4 -23.89 -0.33 -12.57
N ALA A 5 -24.92 0.52 -12.60
CA ALA A 5 -26.02 0.44 -13.54
C ALA A 5 -25.62 0.77 -14.99
N THR A 6 -24.44 1.37 -15.21
CA THR A 6 -23.99 1.78 -16.56
C THR A 6 -23.59 0.60 -17.46
N HIS A 7 -23.28 -0.55 -16.88
CA HIS A 7 -22.92 -1.77 -17.63
C HIS A 7 -23.95 -2.86 -17.37
N PRO A 8 -24.69 -3.35 -18.39
CA PRO A 8 -25.78 -4.30 -18.20
C PRO A 8 -25.38 -5.61 -17.48
N GLN A 9 -24.21 -6.17 -17.79
CA GLN A 9 -23.72 -7.39 -17.12
C GLN A 9 -23.41 -7.15 -15.64
N THR A 10 -22.74 -6.04 -15.34
CA THR A 10 -22.42 -5.60 -13.97
C THR A 10 -23.70 -5.33 -13.17
N ALA A 11 -24.65 -4.63 -13.78
CA ALA A 11 -25.95 -4.35 -13.19
C ALA A 11 -26.72 -5.65 -12.90
N ALA A 12 -26.78 -6.59 -13.85
CA ALA A 12 -27.45 -7.88 -13.63
C ALA A 12 -26.83 -8.68 -12.48
N TYR A 13 -25.52 -8.55 -12.25
CA TYR A 13 -24.80 -9.26 -11.21
C TYR A 13 -24.95 -8.63 -9.83
N PHE A 14 -24.79 -7.31 -9.70
CA PHE A 14 -24.82 -6.61 -8.40
C PHE A 14 -26.17 -5.95 -8.05
N LEU A 15 -26.98 -5.66 -9.07
CA LEU A 15 -28.26 -4.95 -8.98
C LEU A 15 -29.41 -5.77 -9.62
N PRO A 16 -29.66 -7.03 -9.21
CA PRO A 16 -30.75 -7.81 -9.79
C PRO A 16 -32.08 -7.06 -9.63
N ASN A 17 -32.84 -6.95 -10.73
CA ASN A 17 -34.07 -6.15 -10.82
C ASN A 17 -33.87 -4.65 -10.49
N GLY A 18 -32.66 -4.12 -10.67
CA GLY A 18 -32.32 -2.72 -10.38
C GLY A 18 -32.05 -2.42 -8.91
N VAL A 19 -32.06 -3.43 -8.03
CA VAL A 19 -31.87 -3.26 -6.59
C VAL A 19 -30.58 -3.93 -6.15
N ALA A 20 -29.76 -3.23 -5.36
CA ALA A 20 -28.52 -3.79 -4.83
C ALA A 20 -28.79 -5.02 -3.96
N LEU A 21 -27.93 -6.02 -4.08
CA LEU A 21 -27.95 -7.18 -3.19
C LEU A 21 -27.85 -6.74 -1.73
N ALA A 22 -28.79 -7.22 -0.91
CA ALA A 22 -28.81 -6.94 0.52
C ALA A 22 -27.81 -7.85 1.27
N GLU A 23 -27.37 -7.40 2.45
CA GLU A 23 -26.61 -8.24 3.38
C GLU A 23 -27.34 -9.57 3.64
N GLY A 24 -26.59 -10.67 3.74
CA GLY A 24 -27.14 -12.03 3.88
C GLY A 24 -27.66 -12.66 2.58
N SER A 25 -27.66 -11.94 1.44
CA SER A 25 -28.03 -12.51 0.15
C SER A 25 -27.00 -13.52 -0.35
N VAL A 26 -27.46 -14.62 -0.93
CA VAL A 26 -26.59 -15.59 -1.61
C VAL A 26 -26.32 -15.15 -3.04
N LEU A 27 -25.07 -14.81 -3.34
CA LEU A 27 -24.62 -14.47 -4.69
C LEU A 27 -23.97 -15.69 -5.37
N ILE A 28 -24.63 -16.22 -6.40
CA ILE A 28 -24.14 -17.36 -7.18
C ILE A 28 -23.45 -16.85 -8.45
N ALA A 29 -22.19 -17.23 -8.66
CA ALA A 29 -21.35 -16.73 -9.75
C ALA A 29 -20.96 -17.84 -10.75
N PRO A 30 -21.90 -18.37 -11.56
CA PRO A 30 -21.63 -19.52 -12.44
C PRO A 30 -20.58 -19.21 -13.52
N HIS A 31 -20.56 -17.98 -14.03
CA HIS A 31 -19.53 -17.53 -14.98
C HIS A 31 -18.14 -17.48 -14.33
N TYR A 32 -18.04 -17.00 -13.10
CA TYR A 32 -16.77 -17.00 -12.39
C TYR A 32 -16.29 -18.42 -12.06
N ALA A 33 -17.22 -19.31 -11.71
CA ALA A 33 -16.90 -20.73 -11.54
C ALA A 33 -16.37 -21.37 -12.83
N LYS A 34 -16.88 -20.98 -14.01
CA LYS A 34 -16.30 -21.41 -15.30
C LYS A 34 -14.87 -20.90 -15.46
N THR A 35 -14.62 -19.61 -15.18
CA THR A 35 -13.28 -19.01 -15.18
C THR A 35 -12.30 -19.77 -14.29
N LEU A 36 -12.70 -20.11 -13.06
CA LEU A 36 -11.85 -20.87 -12.14
C LEU A 36 -11.56 -22.29 -12.63
N ARG A 37 -12.50 -22.97 -13.30
CA ARG A 37 -12.24 -24.28 -13.92
C ARG A 37 -11.23 -24.20 -15.04
N ILE A 38 -11.33 -23.20 -15.91
CA ILE A 38 -10.35 -22.98 -16.99
C ILE A 38 -8.97 -22.74 -16.40
N LEU A 39 -8.85 -21.90 -15.36
CA LEU A 39 -7.57 -21.69 -14.68
C LEU A 39 -7.00 -22.96 -14.06
N ALA A 40 -7.85 -23.84 -13.52
CA ALA A 40 -7.42 -25.11 -12.94
C ALA A 40 -6.99 -26.14 -14.00
N GLU A 41 -7.66 -26.19 -15.15
CA GLU A 41 -7.43 -27.16 -16.22
C GLU A 41 -6.32 -26.74 -17.20
N GLU A 42 -6.28 -25.44 -17.55
CA GLU A 42 -5.40 -24.89 -18.60
C GLU A 42 -4.29 -23.98 -18.03
N GLY A 43 -4.31 -23.71 -16.72
CA GLY A 43 -3.38 -22.79 -16.08
C GLY A 43 -3.50 -21.36 -16.61
N ALA A 44 -2.39 -20.63 -16.59
CA ALA A 44 -2.35 -19.24 -17.06
C ALA A 44 -2.68 -19.09 -18.56
N ALA A 45 -2.42 -20.12 -19.37
CA ALA A 45 -2.64 -20.06 -20.82
C ALA A 45 -4.12 -19.85 -21.18
N GLY A 46 -5.03 -20.50 -20.45
CA GLY A 46 -6.48 -20.32 -20.61
C GLY A 46 -6.95 -18.89 -20.34
N PHE A 47 -6.25 -18.16 -19.46
CA PHE A 47 -6.51 -16.74 -19.18
C PHE A 47 -5.91 -15.81 -20.24
N TYR A 48 -4.61 -15.93 -20.52
CA TYR A 48 -3.87 -14.95 -21.34
C TYR A 48 -3.96 -15.18 -22.85
N THR A 49 -4.30 -16.40 -23.29
CA THR A 49 -4.37 -16.76 -24.73
C THR A 49 -5.65 -17.50 -25.10
N GLY A 50 -6.44 -17.95 -24.12
CA GLY A 50 -7.65 -18.74 -24.27
C GLY A 50 -8.92 -17.92 -24.53
N GLU A 51 -10.07 -18.49 -24.18
CA GLU A 51 -11.38 -17.84 -24.35
C GLU A 51 -11.54 -16.59 -23.48
N ILE A 52 -10.98 -16.58 -22.26
CA ILE A 52 -11.07 -15.45 -21.35
C ILE A 52 -10.38 -14.22 -21.96
N ALA A 53 -9.21 -14.38 -22.60
CA ALA A 53 -8.52 -13.29 -23.28
C ALA A 53 -9.39 -12.63 -24.37
N ARG A 54 -10.10 -13.45 -25.16
CA ARG A 54 -11.01 -12.96 -26.20
C ARG A 54 -12.20 -12.21 -25.61
N GLU A 55 -12.79 -12.73 -24.53
CA GLU A 55 -13.87 -12.05 -23.83
C GLU A 55 -13.42 -10.70 -23.25
N ILE A 56 -12.22 -10.64 -22.66
CA ILE A 56 -11.64 -9.39 -22.12
C ILE A 56 -11.50 -8.35 -23.23
N VAL A 57 -10.86 -8.70 -24.35
CA VAL A 57 -10.64 -7.77 -25.48
C VAL A 57 -11.98 -7.31 -26.08
N ALA A 58 -12.94 -8.23 -26.24
CA ALA A 58 -14.28 -7.87 -26.71
C ALA A 58 -14.99 -6.89 -25.76
N ALA A 59 -14.88 -7.10 -24.44
CA ALA A 59 -15.48 -6.22 -23.45
C ALA A 59 -14.83 -4.82 -23.41
N VAL A 60 -13.50 -4.73 -23.48
CA VAL A 60 -12.75 -3.46 -23.45
C VAL A 60 -12.95 -2.65 -24.74
N SER A 61 -13.07 -3.31 -25.88
CA SER A 61 -13.32 -2.65 -27.18
C SER A 61 -14.79 -2.22 -27.39
N ALA A 62 -15.68 -2.60 -26.47
CA ALA A 62 -17.10 -2.26 -26.50
C ALA A 62 -17.43 -0.99 -25.70
N GLY A 63 -18.62 -0.44 -25.94
CA GLY A 63 -19.15 0.70 -25.17
C GLY A 63 -18.67 2.08 -25.66
N ALA A 64 -18.91 3.09 -24.82
CA ALA A 64 -18.59 4.50 -25.11
C ALA A 64 -17.11 4.85 -24.85
N ASN A 65 -16.49 4.21 -23.85
CA ASN A 65 -15.09 4.40 -23.48
C ASN A 65 -14.26 3.21 -23.99
N ARG A 66 -14.18 3.06 -25.32
CA ARG A 66 -13.45 1.95 -25.95
C ARG A 66 -11.96 2.04 -25.62
N GLY A 67 -11.37 0.93 -25.20
CA GLY A 67 -9.93 0.80 -25.00
C GLY A 67 -9.25 0.03 -26.13
N ASP A 68 -7.93 0.19 -26.22
CA ASP A 68 -7.08 -0.37 -27.29
C ASP A 68 -6.44 -1.73 -26.93
N LEU A 69 -6.88 -2.36 -25.84
CA LEU A 69 -6.33 -3.65 -25.38
C LEU A 69 -6.51 -4.73 -26.45
N SER A 70 -5.40 -5.37 -26.85
CA SER A 70 -5.39 -6.43 -27.85
C SER A 70 -5.09 -7.80 -27.24
N LEU A 71 -5.33 -8.86 -28.03
CA LEU A 71 -4.92 -10.21 -27.66
C LEU A 71 -3.39 -10.33 -27.55
N LEU A 72 -2.65 -9.55 -28.34
CA LEU A 72 -1.19 -9.54 -28.28
C LEU A 72 -0.71 -8.96 -26.95
N ASP A 73 -1.36 -7.91 -26.42
CA ASP A 73 -1.01 -7.33 -25.13
C ASP A 73 -1.17 -8.36 -23.99
N LEU A 74 -2.27 -9.14 -24.00
CA LEU A 74 -2.49 -10.21 -23.04
C LEU A 74 -1.48 -11.35 -23.22
N ALA A 75 -1.24 -11.81 -24.45
CA ALA A 75 -0.32 -12.90 -24.73
C ALA A 75 1.14 -12.55 -24.43
N ALA A 76 1.53 -11.28 -24.56
CA ALA A 76 2.89 -10.80 -24.30
C ALA A 76 3.15 -10.50 -22.82
N TYR A 77 2.11 -10.43 -21.98
CA TYR A 77 2.25 -10.09 -20.56
C TYR A 77 3.09 -11.12 -19.80
N LYS A 78 4.00 -10.62 -18.94
CA LYS A 78 4.78 -11.44 -18.02
C LYS A 78 4.84 -10.80 -16.64
N VAL A 79 4.65 -11.62 -15.62
CA VAL A 79 4.95 -11.23 -14.23
C VAL A 79 6.47 -11.06 -14.09
N LYS A 80 6.89 -10.05 -13.34
CA LYS A 80 8.30 -9.76 -13.09
C LYS A 80 8.63 -9.95 -11.62
N GLU A 81 9.63 -10.78 -11.35
CA GLU A 81 10.25 -10.88 -10.03
C GLU A 81 11.21 -9.70 -9.84
N ARG A 82 11.18 -9.10 -8.65
CA ARG A 82 11.99 -7.91 -8.31
C ARG A 82 12.60 -8.05 -6.93
N ASN A 83 13.78 -7.48 -6.78
CA ASN A 83 14.41 -7.38 -5.48
C ASN A 83 13.58 -6.47 -4.57
N PRO A 84 13.43 -6.81 -3.28
CA PRO A 84 12.77 -5.93 -2.33
C PRO A 84 13.65 -4.71 -2.03
N ILE A 85 13.01 -3.65 -1.55
CA ILE A 85 13.67 -2.47 -1.00
C ILE A 85 13.62 -2.57 0.51
N CYS A 86 14.77 -2.49 1.15
CA CYS A 86 14.91 -2.66 2.59
C CYS A 86 15.53 -1.43 3.25
N ILE A 87 15.13 -1.14 4.48
CA ILE A 87 15.74 -0.13 5.35
C ILE A 87 16.01 -0.71 6.74
N ASP A 88 17.08 -0.26 7.38
CA ASP A 88 17.31 -0.52 8.80
C ASP A 88 16.45 0.41 9.65
N TYR A 89 15.65 -0.15 10.53
CA TYR A 89 14.85 0.58 11.50
C TYR A 89 14.89 -0.10 12.86
N ARG A 90 15.48 0.56 13.86
CA ARG A 90 15.52 0.08 15.27
C ARG A 90 16.06 -1.36 15.44
N GLY A 91 17.03 -1.76 14.61
CA GLY A 91 17.61 -3.12 14.62
C GLY A 91 16.80 -4.17 13.86
N PHE A 92 15.78 -3.75 13.12
CA PHE A 92 15.06 -4.55 12.14
C PHE A 92 15.41 -4.12 10.72
N GLU A 93 15.28 -5.06 9.79
CA GLU A 93 15.33 -4.81 8.35
C GLU A 93 13.89 -4.83 7.83
N VAL A 94 13.36 -3.67 7.43
CA VAL A 94 11.99 -3.53 6.92
C VAL A 94 12.05 -3.57 5.40
N CYS A 95 11.53 -4.64 4.79
CA CYS A 95 11.58 -4.87 3.35
C CYS A 95 10.19 -4.79 2.71
N GLY A 96 10.06 -4.04 1.61
CA GLY A 96 8.83 -3.92 0.83
C GLY A 96 9.08 -3.94 -0.68
N MET A 97 8.01 -3.80 -1.45
CA MET A 97 8.07 -3.79 -2.92
C MET A 97 8.77 -2.54 -3.47
N GLY A 98 9.71 -2.74 -4.39
CA GLY A 98 10.30 -1.67 -5.20
C GLY A 98 9.43 -1.22 -6.38
N PRO A 99 9.97 -0.35 -7.26
CA PRO A 99 9.29 0.11 -8.46
C PRO A 99 8.76 -1.04 -9.33
N PRO A 100 7.56 -0.93 -9.93
CA PRO A 100 6.75 0.28 -10.10
C PRO A 100 5.90 0.64 -8.87
N SER A 101 5.95 -0.13 -7.78
CA SER A 101 5.32 0.34 -6.54
C SER A 101 6.18 1.42 -5.89
N SER A 102 5.50 2.41 -5.34
CA SER A 102 6.10 3.41 -4.44
C SER A 102 6.07 3.01 -2.97
N GLY A 103 5.31 1.97 -2.64
CA GLY A 103 4.98 1.60 -1.27
C GLY A 103 6.20 1.33 -0.40
N GLY A 104 7.08 0.42 -0.84
CA GLY A 104 8.28 0.03 -0.07
C GLY A 104 9.25 1.18 0.14
N ILE A 105 9.51 1.99 -0.90
CA ILE A 105 10.40 3.16 -0.80
C ILE A 105 9.83 4.22 0.14
N ALA A 106 8.54 4.56 0.01
CA ALA A 106 7.95 5.59 0.85
C ALA A 106 7.86 5.16 2.33
N VAL A 107 7.51 3.90 2.61
CA VAL A 107 7.59 3.32 3.97
C VAL A 107 9.03 3.38 4.49
N ALA A 108 10.01 2.98 3.68
CA ALA A 108 11.42 3.02 4.06
C ALA A 108 11.90 4.43 4.39
N GLN A 109 11.49 5.43 3.60
CA GLN A 109 11.81 6.84 3.84
C GLN A 109 11.18 7.37 5.12
N ILE A 110 9.90 7.09 5.36
CA ILE A 110 9.21 7.50 6.60
C ILE A 110 9.96 6.94 7.81
N LEU A 111 10.19 5.63 7.84
CA LEU A 111 10.88 4.97 8.96
C LEU A 111 12.34 5.47 9.10
N GLY A 112 13.07 5.58 7.99
CA GLY A 112 14.45 6.06 7.96
C GLY A 112 14.60 7.50 8.49
N MET A 113 13.65 8.39 8.15
CA MET A 113 13.62 9.76 8.66
C MET A 113 13.27 9.83 10.15
N LEU A 114 12.49 8.89 10.67
CA LEU A 114 12.09 8.83 12.08
C LEU A 114 13.14 8.15 12.98
N ALA A 115 14.07 7.37 12.41
CA ALA A 115 15.07 6.63 13.15
C ALA A 115 15.91 7.45 14.16
N PRO A 116 16.28 8.72 13.89
CA PRO A 116 17.03 9.55 14.85
C PRO A 116 16.19 10.11 16.01
N PHE A 117 14.86 10.02 15.96
CA PHE A 117 13.96 10.61 16.95
C PHE A 117 13.54 9.59 18.01
N ASP A 118 13.28 10.07 19.24
CA ASP A 118 12.80 9.24 20.36
C ASP A 118 11.27 9.04 20.26
N MET A 119 10.86 8.20 19.32
CA MET A 119 9.43 7.89 19.10
C MET A 119 8.84 7.10 20.28
N THR A 120 9.64 6.29 20.97
CA THR A 120 9.25 5.56 22.17
C THR A 120 8.93 6.52 23.32
N GLY A 121 9.80 7.49 23.60
CA GLY A 121 9.58 8.49 24.63
C GLY A 121 8.42 9.45 24.34
N LEU A 122 8.13 9.73 23.07
CA LEU A 122 6.98 10.56 22.67
C LEU A 122 5.65 9.80 22.75
N GLY A 123 5.60 8.55 22.31
CA GLY A 123 4.42 7.69 22.37
C GLY A 123 3.28 8.04 21.39
N ALA A 124 2.29 7.14 21.30
CA ALA A 124 1.17 7.23 20.33
C ALA A 124 0.18 8.36 20.61
N THR A 125 0.13 8.89 21.84
CA THR A 125 -0.82 9.94 22.25
C THR A 125 -0.23 11.34 22.17
N SER A 126 0.98 11.49 21.63
CA SER A 126 1.66 12.79 21.52
C SER A 126 1.44 13.42 20.15
N ALA A 127 0.96 14.66 20.12
CA ALA A 127 0.86 15.43 18.88
C ALA A 127 2.23 15.64 18.20
N GLN A 128 3.33 15.63 18.97
CA GLN A 128 4.68 15.71 18.40
C GLN A 128 5.11 14.42 17.69
N SER A 129 4.68 13.24 18.15
CA SER A 129 4.86 11.99 17.38
C SER A 129 4.17 12.08 16.02
N TRP A 130 2.93 12.55 16.02
CA TRP A 130 2.12 12.65 14.81
C TRP A 130 2.57 13.78 13.87
N ARG A 131 3.15 14.86 14.39
CA ARG A 131 3.88 15.85 13.58
C ARG A 131 5.05 15.20 12.86
N LEU A 132 5.92 14.47 13.59
CA LEU A 132 7.08 13.80 13.00
C LEU A 132 6.64 12.81 11.91
N ILE A 133 5.67 11.94 12.21
CA ILE A 133 5.13 10.96 11.26
C ILE A 133 4.50 11.66 10.04
N GLY A 134 3.72 12.72 10.27
CA GLY A 134 3.05 13.49 9.23
C GLY A 134 4.02 14.21 8.30
N ASP A 135 5.02 14.92 8.83
CA ASP A 135 6.01 15.62 8.01
C ASP A 135 6.96 14.64 7.30
N ALA A 136 7.37 13.55 7.95
CA ALA A 136 8.12 12.47 7.29
C ALA A 136 7.31 11.87 6.12
N SER A 137 6.00 11.66 6.32
CA SER A 137 5.10 11.19 5.26
C SER A 137 5.04 12.20 4.11
N ARG A 138 4.82 13.49 4.38
CA ARG A 138 4.80 14.54 3.34
C ARG A 138 6.11 14.56 2.54
N LEU A 139 7.27 14.50 3.21
CA LEU A 139 8.59 14.47 2.55
C LEU A 139 8.78 13.23 1.67
N ALA A 140 8.30 12.06 2.10
CA ALA A 140 8.32 10.84 1.30
C ALA A 140 7.35 10.90 0.11
N PHE A 141 6.18 11.51 0.29
CA PHE A 141 5.21 11.73 -0.79
C PHE A 141 5.71 12.75 -1.83
N ALA A 142 6.49 13.75 -1.42
CA ALA A 142 7.14 14.68 -2.35
C ALA A 142 8.18 13.96 -3.23
N ASP A 143 9.07 13.14 -2.64
CA ASP A 143 10.01 12.30 -3.39
C ASP A 143 9.28 11.32 -4.32
N ARG A 144 8.21 10.69 -3.81
CA ARG A 144 7.35 9.77 -4.56
C ARG A 144 6.74 10.41 -5.81
N GLY A 145 6.18 11.61 -5.69
CA GLY A 145 5.55 12.33 -6.81
C GLY A 145 6.55 12.79 -7.88
N ARG A 146 7.82 12.89 -7.51
CA ARG A 146 8.91 13.40 -8.35
C ARG A 146 9.73 12.31 -9.04
N TYR A 147 9.94 11.17 -8.37
CA TYR A 147 10.93 10.16 -8.79
C TYR A 147 10.35 8.79 -9.11
N LEU A 148 9.28 8.37 -8.43
CA LEU A 148 8.84 6.97 -8.48
C LEU A 148 7.93 6.71 -9.68
N ALA A 149 8.28 5.71 -10.47
CA ALA A 149 7.55 5.27 -11.67
C ALA A 149 8.00 3.85 -12.04
N ASP A 150 7.65 3.36 -13.22
CA ASP A 150 8.17 2.11 -13.76
C ASP A 150 9.66 2.22 -14.12
N GLU A 151 10.52 1.54 -13.36
CA GLU A 151 11.97 1.57 -13.56
C GLU A 151 12.45 0.90 -14.86
N ASP A 152 11.60 0.14 -15.55
CA ASP A 152 11.92 -0.41 -16.87
C ASP A 152 11.76 0.64 -17.98
N PHE A 153 11.16 1.81 -17.68
CA PHE A 153 10.88 2.88 -18.63
C PHE A 153 11.61 4.18 -18.30
N VAL A 154 11.76 4.49 -17.01
CA VAL A 154 12.49 5.68 -16.55
C VAL A 154 13.45 5.29 -15.43
N PRO A 155 14.67 5.86 -15.37
CA PRO A 155 15.55 5.62 -14.23
C PRO A 155 14.91 6.16 -12.95
N VAL A 156 14.93 5.34 -11.91
CA VAL A 156 14.48 5.67 -10.56
C VAL A 156 15.69 5.59 -9.63
N PRO A 157 15.98 6.61 -8.80
CA PRO A 157 17.14 6.62 -7.89
C PRO A 157 16.86 5.77 -6.65
N THR A 158 16.43 4.52 -6.83
CA THR A 158 15.96 3.63 -5.78
C THR A 158 17.00 3.49 -4.65
N THR A 159 18.27 3.24 -4.99
CA THR A 159 19.37 3.14 -4.02
C THR A 159 19.55 4.43 -3.22
N GLY A 160 19.55 5.58 -3.91
CA GLY A 160 19.73 6.88 -3.27
C GLY A 160 18.56 7.31 -2.39
N LEU A 161 17.32 6.98 -2.78
CA LEU A 161 16.10 7.33 -2.05
C LEU A 161 16.01 6.64 -0.69
N VAL A 162 16.64 5.47 -0.53
CA VAL A 162 16.68 4.72 0.75
C VAL A 162 18.09 4.68 1.36
N GLU A 163 19.06 5.40 0.79
CA GLU A 163 20.40 5.47 1.36
C GLU A 163 20.33 6.13 2.74
N ARG A 164 20.99 5.53 3.73
CA ARG A 164 21.01 6.04 5.10
C ARG A 164 21.39 7.52 5.19
N SER A 165 22.39 7.94 4.42
CA SER A 165 22.85 9.32 4.39
C SER A 165 21.75 10.27 3.90
N TYR A 166 21.00 9.87 2.87
CA TYR A 166 19.91 10.66 2.30
C TYR A 166 18.73 10.76 3.25
N VAL A 167 18.24 9.65 3.80
CA VAL A 167 17.10 9.70 4.74
C VAL A 167 17.45 10.43 6.04
N TRP A 168 18.72 10.39 6.48
CA TRP A 168 19.18 11.20 7.62
C TRP A 168 19.29 12.68 7.27
N GLN A 169 19.75 13.03 6.07
CA GLN A 169 19.71 14.41 5.59
C GLN A 169 18.27 14.95 5.55
N ARG A 170 17.30 14.14 5.11
CA ARG A 170 15.88 14.50 5.12
C ARG A 170 15.35 14.64 6.55
N ALA A 171 15.79 13.78 7.48
CA ALA A 171 15.42 13.85 8.90
C ALA A 171 15.81 15.18 9.56
N GLU A 172 16.87 15.85 9.10
CA GLU A 172 17.28 17.17 9.60
C GLU A 172 16.17 18.22 9.47
N LEU A 173 15.33 18.11 8.43
CA LEU A 173 14.18 19.00 8.22
C LEU A 173 13.14 18.87 9.34
N LEU A 174 13.08 17.70 9.99
CA LEU A 174 12.08 17.39 11.02
C LEU A 174 12.45 17.90 12.42
N LYS A 175 13.66 18.46 12.62
CA LYS A 175 14.15 18.93 13.93
C LYS A 175 13.39 20.11 14.52
N GLY A 176 12.60 20.82 13.71
CA GLY A 176 11.71 21.87 14.20
C GLY A 176 10.61 21.32 15.13
N THR A 177 9.90 22.23 15.82
CA THR A 177 8.82 21.87 16.75
C THR A 177 7.42 22.05 16.16
N ARG A 178 7.32 22.58 14.94
CA ARG A 178 6.08 22.89 14.22
C ARG A 178 6.03 22.14 12.89
N ALA A 179 4.86 22.12 12.28
CA ALA A 179 4.66 21.59 10.93
C ALA A 179 5.61 22.26 9.93
N LEU A 180 6.10 21.51 8.94
CA LEU A 180 6.87 22.07 7.84
C LEU A 180 6.02 23.03 7.00
N ASP A 181 6.50 24.26 6.83
CA ASP A 181 5.84 25.29 6.01
C ASP A 181 5.84 24.91 4.52
N ALA A 182 6.97 24.41 4.02
CA ALA A 182 7.15 23.95 2.64
C ALA A 182 7.71 22.52 2.63
N VAL A 183 7.23 21.72 1.68
CA VAL A 183 7.65 20.33 1.50
C VAL A 183 7.97 20.13 0.02
N GLU A 184 9.25 19.95 -0.25
CA GLU A 184 9.79 19.74 -1.59
C GLU A 184 10.47 18.36 -1.67
N PRO A 185 10.53 17.75 -2.87
CA PRO A 185 11.35 16.57 -3.08
C PRO A 185 12.82 16.89 -2.74
N GLY A 186 13.51 15.94 -2.09
CA GLY A 186 14.95 16.04 -1.88
C GLY A 186 15.72 15.68 -3.14
N ASN A 187 17.05 15.70 -3.09
CA ASN A 187 17.91 15.34 -4.23
C ASN A 187 18.77 14.12 -3.87
N PRO A 188 18.24 12.89 -4.02
CA PRO A 188 18.99 11.67 -3.70
C PRO A 188 20.17 11.49 -4.65
N LYS A 189 21.12 10.64 -4.25
CA LYS A 189 22.17 10.20 -5.16
C LYS A 189 21.56 9.42 -6.32
N TRP A 190 22.05 9.68 -7.53
CA TRP A 190 21.63 8.97 -8.73
C TRP A 190 22.71 8.02 -9.21
N ASP A 191 22.28 6.83 -9.64
CA ASP A 191 23.13 5.91 -10.39
C ASP A 191 23.13 6.29 -11.89
N HIS A 192 22.08 6.98 -12.36
CA HIS A 192 21.93 7.56 -13.71
C HIS A 192 21.13 8.88 -13.63
N ALA A 193 21.59 9.97 -14.25
CA ALA A 193 20.98 11.30 -14.08
C ALA A 193 19.76 11.55 -14.99
N MET A 194 18.60 11.93 -14.41
CA MET A 194 17.46 12.52 -15.14
C MET A 194 16.65 13.47 -14.23
N ASP A 195 16.21 14.59 -14.78
CA ASP A 195 15.33 15.57 -14.13
C ASP A 195 13.88 15.41 -14.67
N TRP A 196 12.90 15.16 -13.80
CA TRP A 196 11.49 14.87 -14.14
C TRP A 196 10.52 15.88 -13.49
N GLY A 197 9.35 16.10 -14.09
CA GLY A 197 8.29 16.94 -13.52
C GLY A 197 7.53 16.25 -12.39
N VAL A 198 6.91 17.03 -11.50
CA VAL A 198 5.95 16.53 -10.50
C VAL A 198 4.65 16.12 -11.21
N GLU A 199 4.15 14.93 -10.90
CA GLU A 199 2.93 14.38 -11.50
C GLU A 199 1.62 15.00 -10.95
N ALA A 200 0.52 14.70 -11.64
CA ALA A 200 -0.84 14.91 -11.14
C ALA A 200 -1.66 13.61 -11.32
N THR A 201 -1.84 12.85 -10.23
CA THR A 201 -2.57 11.58 -10.20
C THR A 201 -3.77 11.66 -9.26
N PHE A 202 -4.83 10.90 -9.57
CA PHE A 202 -6.02 10.78 -8.72
C PHE A 202 -6.25 9.31 -8.34
N GLU A 203 -5.77 8.92 -7.15
CA GLU A 203 -5.86 7.55 -6.64
C GLU A 203 -7.10 7.39 -5.75
N GLN A 204 -7.86 6.31 -5.94
CA GLN A 204 -9.00 5.98 -5.08
C GLN A 204 -8.75 4.71 -4.27
N ALA A 205 -9.38 4.58 -3.10
CA ALA A 205 -9.17 3.44 -2.23
C ALA A 205 -10.01 2.22 -2.67
N SER A 206 -9.35 1.16 -3.16
CA SER A 206 -9.90 -0.19 -3.22
C SER A 206 -8.80 -1.21 -3.42
N THR A 207 -8.65 -2.11 -2.47
CA THR A 207 -7.56 -3.08 -2.43
C THR A 207 -7.97 -4.16 -1.43
N THR A 208 -7.35 -5.33 -1.52
CA THR A 208 -7.33 -6.33 -0.46
C THR A 208 -5.88 -6.69 -0.12
N HIS A 209 -5.66 -7.10 1.12
CA HIS A 209 -4.37 -7.57 1.59
C HIS A 209 -4.55 -8.91 2.30
N LEU A 210 -3.57 -9.79 2.16
CA LEU A 210 -3.46 -11.00 2.97
C LEU A 210 -2.03 -11.27 3.39
N SER A 211 -1.89 -11.78 4.62
CA SER A 211 -0.64 -12.25 5.20
C SER A 211 -0.75 -13.74 5.54
N ILE A 212 0.24 -14.54 5.15
CA ILE A 212 0.29 -15.99 5.45
C ILE A 212 1.68 -16.33 5.99
N VAL A 213 1.70 -17.13 7.05
CA VAL A 213 2.91 -17.81 7.53
C VAL A 213 2.56 -19.29 7.68
N ASP A 214 3.38 -20.19 7.13
CA ASP A 214 3.17 -21.62 7.24
C ASP A 214 4.13 -22.30 8.25
N GLY A 215 3.86 -23.57 8.55
CA GLY A 215 4.68 -24.37 9.47
C GLY A 215 6.09 -24.69 8.96
N TYR A 216 6.41 -24.41 7.69
CA TYR A 216 7.74 -24.56 7.11
C TYR A 216 8.57 -23.27 7.22
N GLY A 217 7.97 -22.18 7.71
CA GLY A 217 8.60 -20.88 7.83
C GLY A 217 8.52 -20.04 6.55
N ASN A 218 7.68 -20.42 5.58
CA ASN A 218 7.38 -19.55 4.45
C ASN A 218 6.50 -18.40 4.94
N ALA A 219 6.77 -17.20 4.42
CA ALA A 219 6.04 -15.98 4.75
C ALA A 219 5.61 -15.27 3.45
N LEU A 220 4.33 -14.90 3.38
CA LEU A 220 3.74 -14.19 2.25
C LEU A 220 3.05 -12.92 2.76
N SER A 221 3.44 -11.78 2.21
CA SER A 221 2.69 -10.53 2.28
C SER A 221 2.20 -10.21 0.86
N MET A 222 0.89 -10.24 0.64
CA MET A 222 0.30 -10.07 -0.69
C MET A 222 -0.79 -9.01 -0.68
N THR A 223 -0.60 -7.98 -1.51
CA THR A 223 -1.60 -6.92 -1.74
C THR A 223 -2.09 -7.03 -3.18
N SER A 224 -3.41 -7.06 -3.36
CA SER A 224 -4.06 -7.22 -4.67
C SER A 224 -5.17 -6.20 -4.86
N SER A 225 -5.33 -5.68 -6.08
CA SER A 225 -6.24 -4.57 -6.36
C SER A 225 -6.77 -4.58 -7.80
N ILE A 226 -7.92 -3.93 -7.99
CA ILE A 226 -8.47 -3.53 -9.29
C ILE A 226 -8.52 -1.99 -9.42
N GLU A 227 -7.64 -1.30 -8.70
CA GLU A 227 -7.54 0.15 -8.41
C GLU A 227 -8.66 0.69 -7.53
N ASN A 228 -9.84 0.92 -8.09
CA ASN A 228 -10.97 1.52 -7.38
C ASN A 228 -12.05 0.47 -7.08
N ALA A 229 -12.99 0.80 -6.20
CA ALA A 229 -14.09 -0.08 -5.83
C ALA A 229 -14.88 -0.40 -7.11
N PHE A 230 -14.97 -1.69 -7.42
CA PHE A 230 -15.53 -2.23 -8.66
C PHE A 230 -14.74 -1.90 -9.95
N GLY A 231 -13.49 -1.45 -9.85
CA GLY A 231 -12.58 -1.28 -10.98
C GLY A 231 -13.11 -0.38 -12.08
N SER A 232 -13.04 -0.81 -13.34
CA SER A 232 -13.65 -0.11 -14.48
C SER A 232 -15.17 -0.28 -14.56
N ARG A 233 -15.77 -1.12 -13.70
CA ARG A 233 -17.18 -1.55 -13.73
C ARG A 233 -17.54 -2.34 -14.99
N VAL A 234 -16.57 -2.68 -15.83
CA VAL A 234 -16.73 -3.64 -16.93
C VAL A 234 -16.57 -5.03 -16.36
N MET A 235 -17.60 -5.86 -16.49
CA MET A 235 -17.60 -7.25 -16.05
C MET A 235 -17.42 -8.17 -17.25
N VAL A 236 -16.64 -9.24 -17.08
CA VAL A 236 -16.33 -10.23 -18.11
C VAL A 236 -16.07 -11.58 -17.45
N ALA A 237 -16.51 -12.68 -18.06
CA ALA A 237 -16.28 -14.04 -17.55
C ALA A 237 -16.54 -14.22 -16.02
N GLY A 238 -17.50 -13.47 -15.48
CA GLY A 238 -17.85 -13.50 -14.05
C GLY A 238 -17.00 -12.66 -13.10
N PHE A 239 -16.09 -11.81 -13.59
CA PHE A 239 -15.26 -10.92 -12.76
C PHE A 239 -15.18 -9.49 -13.33
N LEU A 240 -14.77 -8.54 -12.50
CA LEU A 240 -14.60 -7.13 -12.88
C LEU A 240 -13.19 -6.88 -13.42
N LEU A 241 -13.09 -6.05 -14.46
CA LEU A 241 -11.83 -5.52 -14.94
C LEU A 241 -11.38 -4.33 -14.08
N ASN A 242 -10.07 -4.19 -13.91
CA ASN A 242 -9.49 -3.06 -13.21
C ASN A 242 -9.59 -1.76 -14.01
N ASN A 243 -9.28 -0.65 -13.37
CA ASN A 243 -9.01 0.63 -14.03
C ASN A 243 -7.61 1.18 -13.69
N GLN A 244 -6.63 0.31 -13.47
CA GLN A 244 -5.31 0.65 -12.92
C GLN A 244 -4.55 1.72 -13.71
N LEU A 245 -4.82 1.87 -15.01
CA LEU A 245 -4.15 2.89 -15.84
C LEU A 245 -4.44 4.33 -15.36
N THR A 246 -5.44 4.54 -14.49
CA THR A 246 -5.69 5.86 -13.86
C THR A 246 -4.64 6.27 -12.83
N ASP A 247 -3.77 5.36 -12.40
CA ASP A 247 -2.61 5.67 -11.56
C ASP A 247 -1.49 6.36 -12.34
N PHE A 248 -1.54 6.39 -13.68
CA PHE A 248 -0.68 7.28 -14.46
C PHE A 248 -1.06 8.75 -14.24
N SER A 249 -0.07 9.63 -14.37
CA SER A 249 -0.30 11.07 -14.42
C SER A 249 -1.21 11.42 -15.58
N PHE A 250 -2.23 12.25 -15.32
CA PHE A 250 -3.10 12.81 -16.35
C PHE A 250 -2.41 13.90 -17.19
N SER A 251 -1.23 14.36 -16.75
CA SER A 251 -0.34 15.20 -17.55
C SER A 251 0.93 14.45 -17.94
N SER A 252 1.34 14.57 -19.21
CA SER A 252 2.59 13.99 -19.71
C SER A 252 3.83 14.82 -19.34
N GLN A 253 3.64 16.11 -19.03
CA GLN A 253 4.70 17.05 -18.67
C GLN A 253 4.22 18.10 -17.66
N ASN A 254 5.15 18.71 -16.94
CA ASN A 254 4.93 19.84 -16.05
C ASN A 254 5.97 20.90 -16.40
N ASP A 255 5.54 22.11 -16.80
CA ASP A 255 6.41 23.20 -17.28
C ASP A 255 7.44 22.77 -18.34
N GLY A 256 7.02 21.88 -19.25
CA GLY A 256 7.87 21.35 -20.33
C GLY A 256 8.82 20.22 -19.90
N VAL A 257 8.86 19.88 -18.61
CA VAL A 257 9.61 18.74 -18.08
C VAL A 257 8.72 17.49 -18.07
N PRO A 258 9.12 16.36 -18.69
CA PRO A 258 8.28 15.18 -18.71
C PRO A 258 8.01 14.62 -17.30
N VAL A 259 6.82 14.10 -17.05
CA VAL A 259 6.48 13.44 -15.79
C VAL A 259 6.98 11.99 -15.82
N ALA A 260 7.62 11.54 -14.73
CA ALA A 260 8.15 10.19 -14.61
C ALA A 260 7.06 9.11 -14.77
N ASN A 261 5.89 9.31 -14.14
CA ASN A 261 4.74 8.41 -14.17
C ASN A 261 3.69 8.79 -15.25
N ARG A 262 4.12 9.32 -16.41
CA ARG A 262 3.23 9.52 -17.57
C ARG A 262 2.86 8.19 -18.25
N VAL A 263 1.73 8.19 -18.96
CA VAL A 263 1.26 7.05 -19.79
C VAL A 263 2.24 6.76 -20.92
N GLU A 264 2.70 5.52 -21.02
CA GLU A 264 3.53 5.02 -22.13
C GLU A 264 3.16 3.57 -22.48
N PRO A 265 3.22 3.14 -23.76
CA PRO A 265 2.90 1.76 -24.15
C PRO A 265 3.77 0.73 -23.43
N GLY A 266 3.15 -0.30 -22.85
CA GLY A 266 3.84 -1.38 -22.12
C GLY A 266 4.33 -1.00 -20.71
N LYS A 267 4.21 0.27 -20.32
CA LYS A 267 4.59 0.76 -19.00
C LYS A 267 3.55 0.39 -17.95
N ARG A 268 4.00 0.13 -16.73
CA ARG A 268 3.12 -0.09 -15.58
C ARG A 268 2.90 1.23 -14.84
N PRO A 269 1.65 1.57 -14.47
CA PRO A 269 1.41 2.75 -13.67
C PRO A 269 1.94 2.56 -12.25
N ARG A 270 2.36 3.66 -11.62
CA ARG A 270 2.94 3.60 -10.28
C ARG A 270 1.89 3.32 -9.22
N SER A 271 2.08 2.23 -8.46
CA SER A 271 1.19 1.82 -7.37
C SER A 271 1.59 2.38 -6.01
N SER A 272 0.66 2.38 -5.06
CA SER A 272 0.88 2.68 -3.63
C SER A 272 0.91 1.43 -2.73
N MET A 273 0.74 0.23 -3.29
CA MET A 273 0.72 -1.02 -2.52
C MET A 273 2.04 -1.26 -1.79
N ALA A 274 1.99 -1.48 -0.47
CA ALA A 274 3.15 -1.73 0.37
C ALA A 274 3.01 -3.06 1.15
N PRO A 275 2.97 -4.23 0.48
CA PRO A 275 3.18 -5.48 1.18
C PRO A 275 4.61 -5.49 1.74
N THR A 276 4.74 -5.75 3.04
CA THR A 276 5.97 -5.56 3.79
C THR A 276 6.28 -6.79 4.64
N ILE A 277 7.56 -7.16 4.69
CA ILE A 277 8.10 -8.16 5.59
C ILE A 277 9.21 -7.51 6.40
N VAL A 278 9.07 -7.54 7.73
CA VAL A 278 10.10 -7.09 8.66
C VAL A 278 10.93 -8.29 9.09
N ARG A 279 12.24 -8.14 9.05
CA ARG A 279 13.22 -9.17 9.38
C ARG A 279 14.10 -8.74 10.53
N GLN A 280 14.60 -9.72 11.27
CA GLN A 280 15.65 -9.54 12.25
C GLN A 280 16.64 -10.70 12.11
N ASN A 281 17.94 -10.39 12.04
CA ASN A 281 19.00 -11.39 11.82
C ASN A 281 18.71 -12.31 10.61
N GLY A 282 18.18 -11.72 9.53
CA GLY A 282 17.85 -12.41 8.29
C GLY A 282 16.56 -13.25 8.30
N LYS A 283 15.82 -13.31 9.42
CA LYS A 283 14.58 -14.09 9.55
C LYS A 283 13.35 -13.18 9.65
N PRO A 284 12.20 -13.54 9.06
CA PRO A 284 10.97 -12.77 9.21
C PRO A 284 10.49 -12.78 10.66
N VAL A 285 10.08 -11.61 11.16
CA VAL A 285 9.52 -11.42 12.51
C VAL A 285 8.15 -10.75 12.49
N LEU A 286 7.81 -10.05 11.41
CA LEU A 286 6.49 -9.48 11.16
C LEU A 286 6.21 -9.49 9.65
N VAL A 287 5.02 -9.93 9.28
CA VAL A 287 4.50 -9.93 7.90
C VAL A 287 3.23 -9.08 7.93
N LEU A 288 3.15 -8.03 7.11
CA LEU A 288 2.00 -7.14 7.13
C LEU A 288 1.76 -6.41 5.81
N GLY A 289 0.59 -5.80 5.71
CA GLY A 289 0.22 -4.88 4.65
C GLY A 289 -1.22 -4.42 4.82
N SER A 290 -1.65 -3.48 3.99
CA SER A 290 -3.00 -2.92 4.05
C SER A 290 -3.54 -2.64 2.65
N PRO A 291 -4.87 -2.65 2.47
CA PRO A 291 -5.54 -1.88 1.43
C PRO A 291 -5.66 -0.39 1.77
N GLY A 292 -6.04 0.46 0.80
CA GLY A 292 -6.32 1.88 1.06
C GLY A 292 -5.75 2.91 0.06
N GLY A 293 -5.46 2.56 -1.20
CA GLY A 293 -4.86 3.50 -2.16
C GLY A 293 -3.53 4.07 -1.65
N SER A 294 -3.29 5.38 -1.77
CA SER A 294 -2.08 6.00 -1.19
C SER A 294 -2.04 6.02 0.34
N GLN A 295 -3.14 5.77 1.05
CA GLN A 295 -3.11 5.69 2.52
C GLN A 295 -2.40 4.41 3.01
N ILE A 296 -2.23 3.39 2.14
CA ILE A 296 -1.51 2.14 2.44
C ILE A 296 -0.13 2.42 3.05
N ILE A 297 0.61 3.38 2.48
CA ILE A 297 1.95 3.75 2.94
C ILE A 297 1.90 4.20 4.40
N GLY A 298 0.95 5.07 4.74
CA GLY A 298 0.76 5.56 6.11
C GLY A 298 0.34 4.46 7.08
N TYR A 299 -0.63 3.62 6.68
CA TYR A 299 -1.11 2.51 7.52
C TYR A 299 0.00 1.53 7.88
N VAL A 300 0.81 1.12 6.89
CA VAL A 300 1.91 0.18 7.10
C VAL A 300 3.01 0.81 7.96
N ALA A 301 3.40 2.07 7.69
CA ALA A 301 4.40 2.75 8.50
C ALA A 301 3.93 2.92 9.96
N GLN A 302 2.68 3.31 10.19
CA GLN A 302 2.10 3.46 11.53
C GLN A 302 2.02 2.14 12.29
N ALA A 303 1.64 1.05 11.62
CA ALA A 303 1.62 -0.27 12.24
C ALA A 303 3.02 -0.72 12.67
N ILE A 304 4.04 -0.45 11.84
CA ILE A 304 5.44 -0.74 12.19
C ILE A 304 5.91 0.12 13.37
N ILE A 305 5.60 1.41 13.39
CA ILE A 305 5.96 2.31 14.50
C ILE A 305 5.23 1.89 15.79
N GLY A 306 3.94 1.59 15.71
CA GLY A 306 3.15 1.15 16.85
C GLY A 306 3.71 -0.13 17.47
N TRP A 307 4.06 -1.10 16.61
CA TRP A 307 4.73 -2.32 17.05
C TRP A 307 6.13 -2.01 17.60
N VAL A 308 7.06 -1.49 16.78
CA VAL A 308 8.47 -1.33 17.13
C VAL A 308 8.73 -0.29 18.24
N ASP A 309 8.16 0.92 18.12
CA ASP A 309 8.50 2.05 18.99
C ASP A 309 7.58 2.17 20.20
N TRP A 310 6.30 1.87 20.03
CA TRP A 310 5.29 2.04 21.09
C TRP A 310 4.98 0.75 21.84
N GLY A 311 5.62 -0.37 21.47
CA GLY A 311 5.47 -1.63 22.18
C GLY A 311 4.07 -2.21 22.08
N MET A 312 3.32 -1.89 21.03
CA MET A 312 2.01 -2.48 20.81
C MET A 312 2.15 -3.95 20.41
N THR A 313 1.24 -4.80 20.87
CA THR A 313 1.03 -6.12 20.26
C THR A 313 0.60 -5.96 18.80
N VAL A 314 0.75 -7.00 17.98
CA VAL A 314 0.31 -6.96 16.57
C VAL A 314 -1.16 -6.55 16.45
N GLN A 315 -2.05 -7.06 17.31
CA GLN A 315 -3.46 -6.70 17.25
C GLN A 315 -3.71 -5.24 17.62
N GLU A 316 -3.00 -4.69 18.60
CA GLU A 316 -3.08 -3.27 18.96
C GLU A 316 -2.54 -2.38 17.82
N ALA A 317 -1.42 -2.77 17.21
CA ALA A 317 -0.78 -2.02 16.12
C ALA A 317 -1.64 -1.93 14.86
N VAL A 318 -2.43 -2.97 14.53
CA VAL A 318 -3.38 -2.93 13.40
C VAL A 318 -4.71 -2.27 13.75
N ALA A 319 -5.09 -2.26 15.04
CA ALA A 319 -6.34 -1.65 15.50
C ALA A 319 -6.21 -0.16 15.85
N GLN A 320 -5.00 0.34 16.06
CA GLN A 320 -4.78 1.74 16.45
C GLN A 320 -5.44 2.72 15.48
N PRO A 321 -5.90 3.89 15.95
CA PRO A 321 -6.42 4.95 15.10
C PRO A 321 -5.41 5.47 14.07
N HIS A 322 -5.90 5.92 12.93
CA HIS A 322 -5.07 6.45 11.84
C HIS A 322 -5.01 7.98 11.80
N LEU A 323 -3.81 8.47 11.52
CA LEU A 323 -3.46 9.88 11.42
C LEU A 323 -2.44 10.05 10.29
N SER A 324 -2.81 10.67 9.18
CA SER A 324 -2.01 10.66 7.94
C SER A 324 -1.89 12.05 7.32
N ASN A 325 -0.70 12.42 6.88
CA ASN A 325 -0.50 13.62 6.07
C ASN A 325 0.34 13.31 4.83
N ARG A 326 -0.31 13.37 3.65
CA ARG A 326 0.33 13.05 2.36
C ARG A 326 0.68 14.32 1.58
N PHE A 327 -0.23 15.29 1.56
CA PHE A 327 -0.19 16.46 0.67
C PHE A 327 -0.49 17.80 1.36
N GLY A 328 -0.47 17.86 2.70
CA GLY A 328 -0.65 19.10 3.47
C GLY A 328 -1.81 19.03 4.47
N THR A 329 -2.99 18.59 4.03
CA THR A 329 -4.11 18.33 4.94
C THR A 329 -3.84 17.09 5.78
N PHE A 330 -3.98 17.23 7.09
CA PHE A 330 -3.78 16.15 8.05
C PHE A 330 -5.11 15.38 8.21
N GLU A 331 -5.18 14.20 7.61
CA GLU A 331 -6.31 13.30 7.70
C GLU A 331 -6.31 12.63 9.09
N ILE A 332 -7.41 12.76 9.81
CA ILE A 332 -7.61 12.19 11.15
C ILE A 332 -8.79 11.25 11.07
N GLU A 333 -8.62 10.02 11.54
CA GLU A 333 -9.71 9.07 11.56
C GLU A 333 -10.84 9.51 12.49
N ALA A 334 -12.03 9.71 11.92
CA ALA A 334 -13.22 10.09 12.67
C ALA A 334 -13.67 8.98 13.63
N GLU A 335 -14.40 9.37 14.68
CA GLU A 335 -15.00 8.42 15.65
C GLU A 335 -14.00 7.53 16.41
N THR A 336 -12.74 7.97 16.47
CA THR A 336 -11.69 7.31 17.26
C THR A 336 -11.05 8.26 18.27
N SER A 337 -10.18 7.75 19.13
CA SER A 337 -9.39 8.59 20.04
C SER A 337 -8.42 9.55 19.33
N ALA A 338 -8.15 9.36 18.02
CA ALA A 338 -7.32 10.28 17.23
C ALA A 338 -7.88 11.70 17.18
N VAL A 339 -9.20 11.85 17.22
CA VAL A 339 -9.88 13.15 17.15
C VAL A 339 -9.44 14.09 18.28
N ALA A 340 -9.06 13.55 19.44
CA ALA A 340 -8.58 14.33 20.57
C ALA A 340 -7.27 15.08 20.28
N LEU A 341 -6.48 14.64 19.29
CA LEU A 341 -5.22 15.28 18.90
C LEU A 341 -5.40 16.46 17.95
N ALA A 342 -6.61 16.67 17.39
CA ALA A 342 -6.84 17.69 16.38
C ALA A 342 -6.46 19.12 16.85
N PRO A 343 -6.85 19.59 18.06
CA PRO A 343 -6.49 20.93 18.51
C PRO A 343 -4.99 21.12 18.70
N GLU A 344 -4.28 20.09 19.16
CA GLU A 344 -2.83 20.14 19.33
C GLU A 344 -2.12 20.16 17.98
N LEU A 345 -2.56 19.34 17.01
CA LEU A 345 -2.03 19.35 15.64
C LEU A 345 -2.27 20.69 14.93
N GLU A 346 -3.43 21.31 15.13
CA GLU A 346 -3.70 22.68 14.68
C GLU A 346 -2.74 23.68 15.33
N GLY A 347 -2.50 23.56 16.64
CA GLY A 347 -1.52 24.35 17.37
C GLY A 347 -0.09 24.23 16.82
N LEU A 348 0.26 23.08 16.22
CA LEU A 348 1.53 22.83 15.54
C LEU A 348 1.59 23.39 14.10
N GLY A 349 0.45 23.82 13.53
CA GLY A 349 0.37 24.44 12.21
C GLY A 349 -0.29 23.59 11.13
N TYR A 350 -0.92 22.47 11.47
CA TYR A 350 -1.65 21.65 10.50
C TYR A 350 -3.10 22.10 10.33
N GLN A 351 -3.67 21.74 9.18
CA GLN A 351 -5.12 21.76 8.97
C GLN A 351 -5.65 20.32 9.06
N GLY A 352 -6.39 20.04 10.13
CA GLY A 352 -7.02 18.73 10.35
C GLY A 352 -8.26 18.53 9.48
N LYS A 353 -8.43 17.32 8.97
CA LYS A 353 -9.66 16.87 8.32
C LYS A 353 -10.05 15.52 8.90
N MET A 354 -11.17 15.50 9.61
CA MET A 354 -11.76 14.27 10.10
C MET A 354 -12.47 13.53 8.97
N GLY A 355 -12.30 12.21 8.91
CA GLY A 355 -12.99 11.39 7.93
C GLY A 355 -12.87 9.91 8.24
N GLU A 356 -13.73 9.13 7.58
CA GLU A 356 -13.62 7.67 7.60
C GLU A 356 -12.30 7.25 6.94
N MET A 357 -11.62 6.29 7.55
CA MET A 357 -10.41 5.67 7.03
C MET A 357 -10.62 4.16 7.00
N THR A 358 -10.73 3.58 5.82
CA THR A 358 -11.13 2.17 5.66
C THR A 358 -9.91 1.27 5.55
N SER A 359 -8.96 1.39 6.47
CA SER A 359 -7.82 0.47 6.55
C SER A 359 -8.32 -1.00 6.61
N GLY A 360 -7.45 -1.91 6.22
CA GLY A 360 -7.71 -3.35 6.28
C GLY A 360 -6.43 -4.09 6.59
N LEU A 361 -5.63 -3.52 7.50
CA LEU A 361 -4.36 -4.06 7.92
C LEU A 361 -4.52 -5.52 8.35
N GLN A 362 -3.65 -6.37 7.86
CA GLN A 362 -3.48 -7.71 8.40
C GLN A 362 -2.01 -7.91 8.68
N ALA A 363 -1.72 -8.55 9.80
CA ALA A 363 -0.37 -8.79 10.23
C ALA A 363 -0.21 -10.12 10.96
N ILE A 364 0.95 -10.75 10.79
CA ILE A 364 1.36 -11.94 11.53
C ILE A 364 2.76 -11.69 12.08
N ALA A 365 2.92 -11.69 13.40
CA ALA A 365 4.22 -11.74 14.04
C ALA A 365 4.65 -13.19 14.28
N LEU A 366 5.96 -13.41 14.18
CA LEU A 366 6.59 -14.71 14.34
C LEU A 366 7.47 -14.76 15.59
N GLY A 367 7.40 -15.89 16.29
CA GLY A 367 8.21 -16.18 17.47
C GLY A 367 7.83 -15.35 18.69
N GLU A 368 8.83 -14.97 19.48
CA GLU A 368 8.64 -14.15 20.69
C GLU A 368 8.69 -12.64 20.40
N ALA A 369 8.84 -12.22 19.12
CA ALA A 369 9.06 -10.82 18.76
C ALA A 369 7.92 -9.92 19.29
N ASP A 370 6.68 -10.34 19.06
CA ASP A 370 5.48 -9.64 19.53
C ASP A 370 5.46 -9.47 21.07
N ALA A 371 5.70 -10.56 21.79
CA ALA A 371 5.71 -10.54 23.25
C ALA A 371 6.93 -9.80 23.84
N ALA A 372 8.08 -9.84 23.17
CA ALA A 372 9.30 -9.13 23.60
C ALA A 372 9.17 -7.62 23.43
N ILE A 373 8.59 -7.20 22.31
CA ILE A 373 8.25 -5.81 22.02
C ILE A 373 7.20 -5.29 23.00
N ALA A 374 6.12 -6.04 23.23
CA ALA A 374 5.08 -5.65 24.19
C ALA A 374 5.59 -5.49 25.63
N ARG A 375 6.71 -6.17 25.98
CA ARG A 375 7.37 -6.02 27.28
C ARG A 375 8.43 -4.92 27.32
N GLY A 376 8.66 -4.20 26.23
CA GLY A 376 9.68 -3.14 26.13
C GLY A 376 11.12 -3.64 26.20
N VAL A 377 11.38 -4.94 25.96
CA VAL A 377 12.71 -5.55 26.08
C VAL A 377 13.49 -5.50 24.74
N GLY A 378 12.91 -4.91 23.71
CA GLY A 378 13.39 -5.03 22.32
C GLY A 378 13.26 -6.47 21.82
N ALA A 379 13.24 -6.70 20.50
CA ALA A 379 13.04 -8.05 19.94
C ALA A 379 14.22 -9.03 20.16
N ALA A 380 15.16 -8.72 21.05
CA ALA A 380 16.27 -9.61 21.41
C ALA A 380 15.87 -10.71 22.41
N GLY A 381 14.72 -11.37 22.19
CA GLY A 381 14.47 -12.69 22.74
C GLY A 381 14.91 -13.71 21.71
N GLN A 382 16.11 -14.30 21.85
CA GLN A 382 16.49 -15.45 21.03
C GLN A 382 15.36 -16.48 21.11
N ALA A 383 14.73 -16.76 19.96
CA ALA A 383 13.76 -17.84 19.86
C ALA A 383 14.40 -19.11 20.42
N ASN A 384 13.80 -19.69 21.46
CA ASN A 384 14.26 -20.96 21.98
C ASN A 384 14.08 -22.01 20.88
N PRO A 385 15.16 -22.58 20.31
CA PRO A 385 15.07 -23.51 19.18
C PRO A 385 14.32 -24.80 19.55
N ALA A 386 14.06 -25.06 20.84
CA ALA A 386 13.31 -26.21 21.33
C ALA A 386 11.79 -25.97 21.45
N ARG A 387 11.26 -24.79 21.10
CA ARG A 387 9.81 -24.52 21.06
C ARG A 387 9.37 -24.15 19.65
N PRO A 388 8.22 -24.66 19.15
CA PRO A 388 7.65 -24.18 17.90
C PRO A 388 7.44 -22.67 17.99
N ALA A 389 7.73 -21.95 16.90
CA ALA A 389 7.58 -20.50 16.86
C ALA A 389 6.10 -20.15 17.08
N ARG A 390 5.81 -19.40 18.15
CA ARG A 390 4.47 -18.84 18.37
C ARG A 390 4.14 -17.89 17.22
N LEU A 391 2.94 -18.01 16.65
CA LEU A 391 2.42 -17.04 15.68
C LEU A 391 1.35 -16.20 16.39
N THR A 392 1.42 -14.88 16.23
CA THR A 392 0.35 -13.96 16.65
C THR A 392 -0.17 -13.24 15.43
N GLY A 393 -1.45 -13.42 15.12
CA GLY A 393 -2.13 -12.70 14.05
C GLY A 393 -2.93 -11.52 14.58
N GLY A 394 -3.01 -10.46 13.79
CA GLY A 394 -3.93 -9.34 14.01
C GLY A 394 -4.67 -8.98 12.72
N ALA A 395 -5.94 -8.66 12.86
CA ALA A 395 -6.78 -8.17 11.77
C ALA A 395 -7.41 -6.83 12.15
N ASP A 396 -7.44 -5.91 11.20
CA ASP A 396 -8.02 -4.57 11.38
C ASP A 396 -9.53 -4.63 11.66
N PRO A 397 -10.01 -4.06 12.78
CA PRO A 397 -11.43 -4.11 13.16
C PRO A 397 -12.35 -3.28 12.27
N ARG A 398 -11.82 -2.45 11.36
CA ARG A 398 -12.60 -1.61 10.44
C ARG A 398 -13.23 -2.40 9.29
N ARG A 399 -12.84 -3.66 9.12
CA ARG A 399 -13.35 -4.56 8.09
C ARG A 399 -13.64 -5.92 8.72
N GLU A 400 -14.40 -6.76 8.01
CA GLU A 400 -14.71 -8.14 8.40
C GLU A 400 -13.50 -9.10 8.34
N GLY A 401 -12.27 -8.59 8.39
CA GLY A 401 -11.05 -9.38 8.33
C GLY A 401 -10.90 -10.29 9.56
N VAL A 402 -10.21 -11.42 9.38
CA VAL A 402 -9.99 -12.41 10.45
C VAL A 402 -8.53 -12.86 10.49
N ALA A 403 -8.03 -13.11 11.69
CA ALA A 403 -6.76 -13.79 11.91
C ALA A 403 -7.04 -15.21 12.43
N ILE A 404 -6.54 -16.23 11.71
CA ILE A 404 -6.81 -17.64 12.02
C ILE A 404 -5.48 -18.41 11.99
N GLY A 405 -5.25 -19.24 12.99
CA GLY A 405 -4.07 -20.11 13.10
C GLY A 405 -4.32 -21.26 14.08
N GLN A 406 -3.44 -22.26 14.07
CA GLN A 406 -3.48 -23.44 14.95
C GLN A 406 -2.11 -23.72 15.55
#